data_AF-A0A5S9M1U3-F1
#
_entry.id   AF-A0A5S9M1U3-F1
#
_cell.length_a   1.000
_cell.length_b   1.000
_cell.length_c   1.000
_cell.angle_alpha   90.00
_cell.angle_beta   90.00
_cell.angle_gamma   90.00
#
_symmetry.space_group_name_H-M   'P 1'
#
loop_
_entity.id
_entity.type
_entity.pdbx_description
1 polymer ?
#
loop_
_entity_poly.entity_id
_entity_poly.type
_entity_poly.pdbx_seq_one_letter_code
_entity_poly.pdbx_strand_id
1 'polypeptide(L)'
;MAKEKLKMLSKGIKWCIEQKVDIINISFGFGKDYDELRNVIKIALDNNITITAASGNTLGLTVEYPAKYEGVLSISSLNEKLKIDPISAKGKIDFSAPGVNIKTTDIHGGYTKVKGTSFLQLRFATGAIGCLYSKKNTNLKRMFIKHSRKKYS
;
A
#
# COMPACT_ATOMS: atom_id res chain seq x y z
N MET A 1 -2.11 -12.61 -19.07
CA MET A 1 -1.63 -12.49 -17.68
C MET A 1 -1.95 -11.15 -17.01
N ALA A 2 -1.49 -9.98 -17.50
CA ALA A 2 -1.72 -8.69 -16.80
C ALA A 2 -3.21 -8.29 -16.68
N LYS A 3 -4.00 -8.50 -17.74
CA LYS A 3 -5.43 -8.17 -17.78
C LYS A 3 -6.27 -8.97 -16.77
N GLU A 4 -5.87 -10.19 -16.48
CA GLU A 4 -6.56 -11.06 -15.52
C GLU A 4 -6.25 -10.64 -14.08
N LYS A 5 -4.98 -10.37 -13.77
CA LYS A 5 -4.57 -9.79 -12.48
C LYS A 5 -5.27 -8.47 -12.19
N LEU A 6 -5.40 -7.62 -13.22
CA LEU A 6 -6.16 -6.36 -13.12
C LEU A 6 -7.61 -6.61 -12.72
N LYS A 7 -8.32 -7.51 -13.43
CA LYS A 7 -9.71 -7.85 -13.11
C LYS A 7 -9.86 -8.39 -11.68
N MET A 8 -8.96 -9.27 -11.25
CA MET A 8 -8.99 -9.83 -9.89
C MET A 8 -8.78 -8.74 -8.83
N LEU A 9 -7.83 -7.83 -9.04
CA LEU A 9 -7.58 -6.72 -8.12
C LEU A 9 -8.79 -5.77 -8.07
N SER A 10 -9.32 -5.37 -9.24
CA SER A 10 -10.52 -4.52 -9.30
C SER A 10 -11.70 -5.15 -8.57
N LYS A 11 -11.93 -6.46 -8.74
CA LYS A 11 -13.00 -7.19 -8.05
C LYS A 11 -12.79 -7.21 -6.53
N GLY A 12 -11.55 -7.46 -6.08
CA GLY A 12 -11.21 -7.44 -4.65
C GLY A 12 -11.42 -6.05 -4.02
N ILE A 13 -11.03 -4.98 -4.71
CA ILE A 13 -11.25 -3.60 -4.23
C ILE A 13 -12.75 -3.31 -4.13
N LYS A 14 -13.55 -3.68 -5.15
CA LYS A 14 -15.02 -3.52 -5.10
C LYS A 14 -15.64 -4.24 -3.93
N TRP A 15 -15.25 -5.48 -3.68
CA TRP A 15 -15.71 -6.24 -2.52
C TRP A 15 -15.36 -5.53 -1.20
N CYS A 16 -14.14 -5.02 -1.06
CA CYS A 16 -13.75 -4.24 0.12
C CYS A 16 -14.60 -2.97 0.30
N ILE A 17 -14.97 -2.29 -0.79
CA ILE A 17 -15.88 -1.12 -0.76
C ILE A 17 -17.25 -1.55 -0.26
N GLU A 18 -17.82 -2.64 -0.79
CA GLU A 18 -19.12 -3.17 -0.38
C GLU A 18 -19.14 -3.57 1.10
N GLN A 19 -18.03 -4.13 1.60
CA GLN A 19 -17.85 -4.48 3.01
C GLN A 19 -17.55 -3.27 3.91
N LYS A 20 -17.41 -2.06 3.35
CA LYS A 20 -17.11 -0.82 4.08
C LYS A 20 -15.87 -0.94 4.97
N VAL A 21 -14.82 -1.59 4.48
CA VAL A 21 -13.57 -1.73 5.23
C VAL A 21 -12.92 -0.36 5.48
N ASP A 22 -12.17 -0.23 6.56
CA ASP A 22 -11.46 1.01 6.86
C ASP A 22 -10.19 1.21 6.02
N ILE A 23 -9.45 0.13 5.76
CA ILE A 23 -8.14 0.16 5.14
C ILE A 23 -8.01 -0.99 4.13
N ILE A 24 -7.53 -0.69 2.92
CA ILE A 24 -7.15 -1.68 1.92
C ILE A 24 -5.62 -1.68 1.79
N ASN A 25 -5.04 -2.87 1.88
CA ASN A 25 -3.62 -3.10 1.68
C ASN A 25 -3.37 -3.77 0.33
N ILE A 26 -2.59 -3.13 -0.55
CA ILE A 26 -2.27 -3.61 -1.90
C ILE A 26 -0.76 -3.82 -2.04
N SER A 27 -0.30 -5.03 -1.73
CA SER A 27 1.11 -5.43 -1.81
C SER A 27 1.53 -5.90 -3.21
N PHE A 28 1.03 -5.24 -4.25
CA PHE A 28 1.32 -5.53 -5.64
C PHE A 28 1.17 -4.27 -6.48
N GLY A 29 1.92 -4.18 -7.59
CA GLY A 29 1.92 -3.02 -8.46
C GLY A 29 1.94 -3.39 -9.94
N PHE A 30 1.52 -2.44 -10.78
CA PHE A 30 1.67 -2.47 -12.23
C PHE A 30 2.57 -1.33 -12.66
N GLY A 31 3.48 -1.59 -13.60
CA GLY A 31 4.31 -0.56 -14.22
C GLY A 31 3.55 0.40 -15.15
N LYS A 32 2.27 0.13 -15.44
CA LYS A 32 1.41 0.94 -16.31
C LYS A 32 0.11 1.33 -15.59
N ASP A 33 -0.38 2.51 -15.91
CA ASP A 33 -1.70 3.01 -15.52
C ASP A 33 -2.83 2.32 -16.29
N TYR A 34 -3.93 2.03 -15.62
CA TYR A 34 -5.12 1.43 -16.20
C TYR A 34 -6.35 2.20 -15.72
N ASP A 35 -7.18 2.67 -16.65
CA ASP A 35 -8.40 3.44 -16.33
C ASP A 35 -9.33 2.68 -15.37
N GLU A 36 -9.46 1.36 -15.56
CA GLU A 36 -10.26 0.52 -14.67
C GLU A 36 -9.73 0.56 -13.22
N LEU A 37 -8.41 0.45 -13.05
CA LEU A 37 -7.77 0.50 -11.73
C LEU A 37 -7.90 1.89 -11.12
N ARG A 38 -7.66 2.95 -11.91
CA ARG A 38 -7.77 4.33 -11.47
C ARG A 38 -9.18 4.63 -10.97
N ASN A 39 -10.20 4.20 -11.71
CA ASN A 39 -11.60 4.40 -11.37
C ASN A 39 -11.99 3.69 -10.07
N VAL A 40 -11.62 2.42 -9.91
CA VAL A 40 -11.97 1.67 -8.69
C VAL A 40 -11.24 2.21 -7.44
N ILE A 41 -9.99 2.64 -7.59
CA ILE A 41 -9.23 3.31 -6.53
C ILE A 41 -9.91 4.62 -6.15
N LYS A 42 -10.32 5.43 -7.13
CA LYS A 42 -11.04 6.68 -6.86
C LYS A 42 -12.33 6.44 -6.08
N ILE A 43 -13.13 5.45 -6.47
CA ILE A 43 -14.39 5.10 -5.77
C ILE A 43 -14.09 4.69 -4.32
N ALA A 44 -13.06 3.88 -4.07
CA ALA A 44 -12.67 3.52 -2.70
C ALA A 44 -12.27 4.74 -1.87
N LEU A 45 -11.47 5.66 -2.43
CA LEU A 45 -11.07 6.90 -1.76
C LEU A 45 -12.26 7.82 -1.47
N ASP A 46 -13.22 7.90 -2.39
CA ASP A 46 -14.45 8.68 -2.21
C ASP A 46 -15.36 8.08 -1.11
N ASN A 47 -15.28 6.77 -0.88
CA ASN A 47 -15.92 6.08 0.24
C ASN A 47 -15.13 6.18 1.56
N ASN A 48 -14.15 7.10 1.65
CA ASN A 48 -13.30 7.31 2.83
C ASN A 48 -12.48 6.09 3.26
N ILE A 49 -12.21 5.17 2.33
CA ILE A 49 -11.36 4.01 2.56
C ILE A 49 -9.91 4.42 2.34
N THR A 50 -9.06 4.11 3.31
CA THR A 50 -7.63 4.39 3.17
C THR A 50 -6.95 3.28 2.41
N ILE A 51 -6.17 3.64 1.40
CA ILE A 51 -5.45 2.67 0.58
C ILE A 51 -3.96 2.82 0.84
N THR A 52 -3.33 1.71 1.18
CA THR A 52 -1.87 1.58 1.27
C THR A 52 -1.40 0.67 0.16
N ALA A 53 -0.35 1.09 -0.57
CA ALA A 53 0.19 0.31 -1.67
C ALA A 53 1.73 0.35 -1.68
N ALA A 54 2.33 -0.73 -2.19
CA ALA A 54 3.77 -0.87 -2.22
C ALA A 54 4.32 0.06 -3.30
N SER A 55 5.40 0.77 -2.99
CA SER A 55 6.04 1.65 -3.98
C SER A 55 6.53 0.88 -5.22
N GLY A 56 6.87 -0.40 -5.06
CA GLY A 56 7.42 -1.27 -6.11
C GLY A 56 8.93 -1.47 -5.96
N ASN A 57 9.42 -2.55 -6.57
CA ASN A 57 10.83 -2.94 -6.60
C ASN A 57 11.42 -2.66 -8.00
N THR A 58 11.48 -1.39 -8.37
CA THR A 58 11.81 -0.97 -9.74
C THR A 58 13.25 -0.50 -9.91
N LEU A 59 14.18 -0.89 -9.04
CA LEU A 59 15.61 -0.51 -9.10
C LEU A 59 15.83 1.01 -9.13
N GLY A 60 15.08 1.75 -8.31
CA GLY A 60 15.18 3.19 -8.25
C GLY A 60 14.50 3.95 -9.40
N LEU A 61 13.76 3.25 -10.27
CA LEU A 61 12.88 3.87 -11.27
C LEU A 61 11.60 4.42 -10.61
N THR A 62 10.52 4.53 -11.37
CA THR A 62 9.25 5.07 -10.89
C THR A 62 8.52 4.13 -9.93
N VAL A 63 7.75 4.73 -9.03
CA VAL A 63 6.68 4.07 -8.26
C VAL A 63 5.66 3.42 -9.20
N GLU A 64 5.16 2.26 -8.81
CA GLU A 64 4.15 1.49 -9.54
C GLU A 64 2.72 1.91 -9.18
N TYR A 65 1.75 1.55 -10.02
CA TYR A 65 0.33 1.73 -9.76
C TYR A 65 -0.23 0.55 -8.94
N PRO A 66 -1.04 0.77 -7.88
CA PRO A 66 -1.76 2.00 -7.58
C PRO A 66 -1.03 2.99 -6.64
N ALA A 67 0.16 2.69 -6.12
CA ALA A 67 0.89 3.57 -5.20
C ALA A 67 1.18 4.97 -5.78
N LYS A 68 1.31 5.07 -7.10
CA LYS A 68 1.51 6.33 -7.82
C LYS A 68 0.24 7.21 -7.90
N TYR A 69 -0.96 6.68 -7.70
CA TYR A 69 -2.18 7.50 -7.73
C TYR A 69 -2.26 8.45 -6.55
N GLU A 70 -2.77 9.65 -6.77
CA GLU A 70 -3.10 10.58 -5.70
C GLU A 70 -4.10 9.95 -4.72
N GLY A 71 -3.99 10.29 -3.43
CA GLY A 71 -4.85 9.73 -2.39
C GLY A 71 -4.44 8.33 -1.88
N VAL A 72 -3.66 7.56 -2.65
CA VAL A 72 -3.09 6.28 -2.21
C VAL A 72 -1.78 6.52 -1.44
N LEU A 73 -1.62 5.89 -0.28
CA LEU A 73 -0.40 5.96 0.50
C LEU A 73 0.65 5.01 -0.07
N SER A 74 1.71 5.58 -0.66
CA SER A 74 2.85 4.84 -1.19
C SER A 74 3.86 4.55 -0.09
N ILE A 75 4.09 3.26 0.17
CA ILE A 75 4.97 2.78 1.24
C ILE A 75 6.23 2.19 0.64
N SER A 76 7.41 2.69 1.03
CA SER A 76 8.72 2.14 0.66
C SER A 76 9.27 1.15 1.71
N SER A 77 10.21 0.31 1.29
CA SER A 77 10.87 -0.68 2.16
C SER A 77 12.12 -0.09 2.80
N LEU A 78 12.30 -0.37 4.09
CA LEU A 78 13.56 -0.17 4.80
C LEU A 78 14.20 -1.52 5.13
N ASN A 79 15.53 -1.57 5.04
CA ASN A 79 16.32 -2.69 5.56
C ASN A 79 16.60 -2.54 7.06
N GLU A 80 17.27 -3.54 7.65
CA GLU A 80 17.61 -3.58 9.08
C GLU A 80 18.46 -2.38 9.55
N LYS A 81 19.16 -1.70 8.63
CA LYS A 81 19.96 -0.49 8.91
C LYS A 81 19.17 0.80 8.71
N LEU A 82 17.83 0.72 8.60
CA LEU A 82 16.92 1.83 8.30
C LEU A 82 17.27 2.56 6.99
N LYS A 83 17.91 1.87 6.05
CA LYS A 83 18.22 2.42 4.73
C LYS A 83 17.20 1.91 3.71
N ILE A 84 16.82 2.79 2.79
CA ILE A 84 16.04 2.41 1.61
C ILE A 84 16.91 1.47 0.77
N ASP A 85 16.34 0.32 0.40
CA ASP A 85 17.01 -0.65 -0.44
C ASP A 85 17.20 -0.06 -1.87
N PRO A 86 18.38 -0.18 -2.50
CA PRO A 86 18.57 0.23 -3.89
C PRO A 86 17.54 -0.31 -4.89
N ILE A 87 16.92 -1.46 -4.60
CA ILE A 87 15.87 -2.03 -5.46
C ILE A 87 14.53 -1.28 -5.37
N SER A 88 14.34 -0.43 -4.36
CA SER A 88 13.08 0.26 -4.10
C SER A 88 12.82 1.34 -5.15
N ALA A 89 11.55 1.49 -5.54
CA ALA A 89 11.13 2.59 -6.40
C ALA A 89 11.38 3.97 -5.77
N LYS A 90 11.58 4.98 -6.63
CA LYS A 90 11.71 6.41 -6.28
C LYS A 90 10.57 7.23 -6.87
N GLY A 91 10.30 8.39 -6.27
CA GLY A 91 9.25 9.31 -6.68
C GLY A 91 8.23 9.56 -5.56
N LYS A 92 6.95 9.29 -5.82
CA LYS A 92 5.87 9.45 -4.84
C LYS A 92 5.99 8.44 -3.70
N ILE A 93 6.66 8.83 -2.62
CA ILE A 93 6.79 8.05 -1.38
C ILE A 93 6.18 8.87 -0.25
N ASP A 94 5.17 8.29 0.41
CA ASP A 94 4.48 8.92 1.53
C ASP A 94 5.11 8.51 2.85
N PHE A 95 5.39 7.21 3.01
CA PHE A 95 6.02 6.65 4.20
C PHE A 95 7.00 5.53 3.84
N SER A 96 7.82 5.14 4.81
CA SER A 96 8.73 4.00 4.70
C SER A 96 8.56 3.10 5.93
N ALA A 97 8.63 1.79 5.73
CA ALA A 97 8.45 0.81 6.79
C ALA A 97 9.44 -0.38 6.64
N PRO A 98 9.79 -1.08 7.73
CA PRO A 98 10.66 -2.24 7.67
C PRO A 98 10.08 -3.34 6.77
N GLY A 99 10.84 -3.77 5.76
CA GLY A 99 10.39 -4.79 4.80
C GLY A 99 11.37 -5.93 4.54
N VAL A 100 12.59 -5.86 5.09
CA VAL A 100 13.65 -6.87 4.86
C VAL A 100 13.83 -7.74 6.10
N ASN A 101 13.94 -9.06 5.91
CA ASN A 101 14.25 -10.07 6.94
C ASN A 101 13.31 -10.08 8.16
N ILE A 102 12.04 -9.78 7.95
CA ILE A 102 11.04 -9.78 9.03
C ILE A 102 10.56 -11.22 9.29
N LYS A 103 10.51 -11.59 10.57
CA LYS A 103 9.92 -12.84 11.05
C LYS A 103 8.39 -12.78 10.89
N THR A 104 7.81 -13.69 10.14
CA THR A 104 6.37 -13.79 9.86
C THR A 104 5.86 -15.22 10.09
N THR A 105 4.55 -15.39 10.22
CA THR A 105 3.90 -16.71 10.28
C THR A 105 4.04 -17.45 8.96
N ASP A 106 4.28 -18.75 9.03
CA ASP A 106 4.33 -19.65 7.87
C ASP A 106 3.02 -20.43 7.68
N ILE A 107 2.73 -20.85 6.45
CA ILE A 107 1.50 -21.60 6.10
C ILE A 107 1.48 -23.01 6.71
N HIS A 108 2.65 -23.57 7.03
CA HIS A 108 2.78 -24.88 7.68
C HIS A 108 2.86 -24.77 9.22
N GLY A 109 2.62 -23.58 9.77
CA GLY A 109 2.78 -23.28 11.19
C GLY A 109 4.19 -22.78 11.54
N GLY A 110 4.31 -22.18 12.73
CA GLY A 110 5.58 -21.61 13.18
C GLY A 110 5.92 -20.27 12.51
N TYR A 111 7.22 -19.97 12.43
CA TYR A 111 7.73 -18.68 11.95
C TYR A 111 8.85 -18.84 10.93
N THR A 112 8.82 -18.02 9.89
CA THR A 112 9.85 -17.94 8.86
C THR A 112 10.33 -16.49 8.70
N LYS A 113 11.55 -16.30 8.16
CA LYS A 113 12.04 -14.99 7.74
C LYS A 113 11.87 -14.88 6.24
N VAL A 114 11.00 -13.97 5.79
CA VAL A 114 10.80 -13.75 4.35
C VAL A 114 11.62 -12.57 3.84
N LYS A 115 12.29 -12.77 2.71
CA LYS A 115 12.96 -11.72 1.93
C LYS A 115 11.97 -11.21 0.88
N GLY A 116 11.00 -10.43 1.33
CA GLY A 116 9.93 -9.90 0.47
C GLY A 116 9.53 -8.51 0.96
N THR A 117 10.20 -7.50 0.42
CA THR A 117 10.03 -6.08 0.79
C THR A 117 8.57 -5.67 0.80
N SER A 118 7.88 -5.84 -0.33
CA SER A 118 6.56 -5.28 -0.60
C SER A 118 5.45 -5.74 0.37
N PHE A 119 5.44 -7.00 0.79
CA PHE A 119 4.37 -7.53 1.66
C PHE A 119 4.57 -7.13 3.13
N LEU A 120 5.82 -7.10 3.60
CA LEU A 120 6.13 -6.88 5.00
C LEU A 120 6.04 -5.40 5.37
N GLN A 121 6.62 -4.51 4.55
CA GLN A 121 6.59 -3.06 4.78
C GLN A 121 5.15 -2.55 4.90
N LEU A 122 4.27 -3.08 4.04
CA LEU A 122 2.88 -2.71 3.99
C LEU A 122 2.10 -3.24 5.20
N ARG A 123 2.34 -4.47 5.65
CA ARG A 123 1.69 -5.02 6.86
C ARG A 123 1.97 -4.15 8.09
N PHE A 124 3.20 -3.68 8.28
CA PHE A 124 3.52 -2.77 9.38
C PHE A 124 2.81 -1.43 9.23
N ALA A 125 2.85 -0.83 8.03
CA ALA A 125 2.18 0.45 7.78
C ALA A 125 0.67 0.37 8.01
N THR A 126 0.01 -0.66 7.45
CA THR A 126 -1.43 -0.90 7.63
C THR A 126 -1.77 -1.15 9.11
N GLY A 127 -0.98 -1.95 9.82
CA GLY A 127 -1.18 -2.21 11.24
C GLY A 127 -1.05 -0.95 12.10
N ALA A 128 -0.03 -0.11 11.83
CA ALA A 128 0.14 1.17 12.50
C ALA A 128 -1.06 2.10 12.25
N ILE A 129 -1.54 2.21 11.00
CA ILE A 129 -2.74 3.00 10.66
C ILE A 129 -3.97 2.45 11.38
N GLY A 130 -4.14 1.12 11.44
CA GLY A 130 -5.22 0.47 12.19
C GLY A 130 -5.22 0.81 13.67
N CYS A 131 -4.04 0.80 14.31
CA CYS A 131 -3.89 1.25 15.70
C CYS A 131 -4.29 2.72 15.89
N LEU A 132 -3.97 3.59 14.93
CA LEU A 132 -4.37 5.00 14.97
C LEU A 132 -5.90 5.15 14.82
N TYR A 133 -6.55 4.29 14.04
CA TYR A 133 -8.01 4.29 13.88
C TYR A 133 -8.71 3.81 15.15
N SER A 134 -8.16 2.79 15.81
CA SER A 134 -8.67 2.26 17.07
C SER A 134 -8.71 3.30 18.19
N LYS A 135 -7.75 4.24 18.22
CA LYS A 135 -7.72 5.35 19.20
C LYS A 135 -8.86 6.38 19.03
N LYS A 136 -9.84 6.14 18.14
CA LYS A 136 -11.02 6.99 17.85
C LYS A 136 -10.70 8.47 17.56
N ASN A 137 -9.47 8.76 17.17
CA ASN A 137 -9.06 10.12 16.85
C ASN A 137 -9.40 10.42 15.38
N THR A 138 -10.63 10.86 15.14
CA THR A 138 -11.18 11.22 13.81
C THR A 138 -10.32 12.26 13.08
N ASN A 139 -9.55 13.07 13.80
CA ASN A 139 -8.62 14.03 13.21
C ASN A 139 -7.43 13.35 12.54
N LEU A 140 -6.94 12.21 13.06
CA LEU A 140 -5.86 11.46 12.43
C LEU A 140 -6.31 10.78 11.14
N LYS A 141 -7.50 10.17 11.12
CA LYS A 141 -8.10 9.61 9.89
C LYS A 141 -8.24 10.68 8.81
N ARG A 142 -8.75 11.86 9.18
CA ARG A 142 -8.81 13.02 8.27
C ARG A 142 -7.42 13.51 7.85
N MET A 143 -6.41 13.44 8.71
CA MET A 143 -5.04 13.87 8.40
C MET A 143 -4.38 12.95 7.37
N PHE A 144 -4.54 11.63 7.46
CA PHE A 144 -4.03 10.72 6.42
C PHE A 144 -4.73 10.93 5.08
N ILE A 145 -6.05 11.08 5.09
CA ILE A 145 -6.83 11.37 3.88
C ILE A 145 -6.46 12.73 3.28
N LYS A 146 -6.20 13.75 4.11
CA LYS A 146 -5.75 15.08 3.64
C LYS A 146 -4.31 15.06 3.15
N HIS A 147 -3.41 14.36 3.83
CA HIS A 147 -2.00 14.27 3.45
C HIS A 147 -1.84 13.60 2.09
N SER A 148 -2.57 12.50 1.88
CA SER A 148 -2.54 11.78 0.60
C SER A 148 -3.09 12.58 -0.59
N ARG A 149 -3.93 13.59 -0.32
CA ARG A 149 -4.52 14.51 -1.31
C ARG A 149 -3.77 15.85 -1.48
N LYS A 150 -2.99 16.31 -0.49
CA LYS A 150 -2.31 17.63 -0.56
C LYS A 150 -0.89 17.58 -1.11
N LYS A 151 -0.18 16.46 -0.98
CA LYS A 151 1.26 16.40 -1.27
C LYS A 151 1.59 16.46 -2.77
N TYR A 152 0.58 16.35 -3.65
CA TYR A 152 0.75 16.24 -5.10
C TYR A 152 -0.22 17.13 -5.90
N SER A 153 -0.84 18.12 -5.25
CA SER A 153 -1.67 19.15 -5.89
C SER A 153 -0.90 20.44 -6.13
#